data_AF-A0A7W0WX77-F1
#
_entry.id   AF-A0A7W0WX77-F1
#
_cell.length_a   1.000
_cell.length_b   1.000
_cell.length_c   1.000
_cell.angle_alpha   90.00
_cell.angle_beta   90.00
_cell.angle_gamma   90.00
#
_symmetry.space_group_name_H-M   'P 1'
#
loop_
_entity.id
_entity.type
_entity.pdbx_description
1 polymer ?
#
loop_
_entity_poly.entity_id
_entity_poly.type
_entity_poly.pdbx_seq_one_letter_code
_entity_poly.pdbx_strand_id
1 'polypeptide(L)'
;MPDARMPFRGGLEIHHLVPRADGGTHDPSNLHLRCSACHRSTHRGTLVVDGEQVVRPDAPPPPRERTSHVGSRLDEAIVRTQARDALVGLGWKPNIARAAVEEAMSHVGREPALEDLIREALRRCPRPG
;
A
#
# COMPACT_ATOMS: atom_id res chain seq x y z
N MET A 1 22.72 16.39 -15.31
CA MET A 1 22.31 15.22 -14.50
C MET A 1 20.99 14.70 -15.04
N PRO A 2 20.91 13.53 -15.69
CA PRO A 2 19.60 12.93 -15.94
C PRO A 2 19.47 11.61 -15.18
N ASP A 3 18.71 11.62 -14.10
CA ASP A 3 18.02 10.43 -13.58
C ASP A 3 16.53 10.62 -13.87
N ALA A 4 16.17 10.33 -15.11
CA ALA A 4 14.80 10.15 -15.53
C ALA A 4 14.63 8.65 -15.78
N ARG A 5 14.14 7.92 -14.78
CA ARG A 5 13.59 6.56 -14.97
C ARG A 5 12.45 6.64 -15.99
N MET A 6 12.79 6.56 -17.27
CA MET A 6 11.83 6.43 -18.36
C MET A 6 11.04 5.12 -18.19
N PRO A 7 9.74 5.10 -18.53
CA PRO A 7 8.92 3.91 -18.39
C PRO A 7 9.41 2.86 -19.39
N PHE A 8 9.58 1.61 -18.92
CA PHE A 8 9.92 0.49 -19.79
C PHE A 8 8.91 0.38 -20.93
N ARG A 9 9.32 0.75 -22.16
CA ARG A 9 8.61 0.40 -23.39
C ARG A 9 9.02 -1.01 -23.77
N GLY A 10 8.19 -2.00 -23.47
CA GLY A 10 8.39 -3.39 -23.88
C GLY A 10 7.05 -4.04 -24.22
N GLY A 11 7.02 -4.85 -25.28
CA GLY A 11 5.84 -5.62 -25.66
C GLY A 11 5.45 -6.62 -24.57
N LEU A 12 4.16 -6.93 -24.48
CA LEU A 12 3.65 -7.99 -23.62
C LEU A 12 3.81 -9.33 -24.34
N GLU A 13 4.39 -10.31 -23.65
CA GLU A 13 4.67 -11.66 -24.11
C GLU A 13 4.00 -12.66 -23.17
N ILE A 14 3.51 -13.76 -23.73
CA ILE A 14 2.97 -14.88 -22.95
C ILE A 14 4.15 -15.72 -22.45
N HIS A 15 4.19 -15.97 -21.15
CA HIS A 15 5.20 -16.77 -20.49
C HIS A 15 4.57 -17.98 -19.81
N HIS A 16 5.20 -19.14 -19.94
CA HIS A 16 4.74 -20.35 -19.27
C HIS A 16 5.29 -20.41 -17.83
N LEU A 17 4.46 -20.74 -16.84
CA LEU A 17 4.91 -20.94 -15.45
C LEU A 17 5.79 -22.19 -15.34
N VAL A 18 5.31 -23.31 -15.84
CA VAL A 18 6.11 -24.51 -16.11
C VAL A 18 6.53 -24.43 -17.58
N PRO A 19 7.84 -24.36 -17.90
CA PRO A 19 8.31 -24.27 -19.28
C PRO A 19 7.82 -25.44 -20.14
N ARG A 20 7.62 -25.19 -21.44
CA ARG A 20 7.23 -26.24 -22.41
C ARG A 20 8.23 -27.39 -22.46
N ALA A 21 9.52 -27.09 -22.30
CA ALA A 21 10.58 -28.10 -22.26
C ALA A 21 10.45 -29.04 -21.05
N ASP A 22 9.86 -28.56 -19.96
CA ASP A 22 9.64 -29.31 -18.72
C ASP A 22 8.22 -29.90 -18.63
N GLY A 23 7.51 -29.94 -19.76
CA GLY A 23 6.17 -30.54 -19.86
C GLY A 23 5.00 -29.59 -19.59
N GLY A 24 5.24 -28.28 -19.44
CA GLY A 24 4.17 -27.30 -19.27
C GLY A 24 3.17 -27.27 -20.43
N THR A 25 1.93 -26.91 -20.15
CA THR A 25 0.83 -26.85 -21.14
C THR A 25 0.52 -25.41 -21.55
N HIS A 26 -0.28 -25.22 -22.60
CA HIS A 26 -0.84 -23.89 -22.94
C HIS A 26 -2.15 -23.61 -22.20
N ASP A 27 -2.43 -24.33 -21.11
CA ASP A 27 -3.58 -24.04 -20.28
C ASP A 27 -3.45 -22.61 -19.72
N PRO A 28 -4.51 -21.79 -19.69
CA PRO A 28 -4.44 -20.43 -19.18
C PRO A 28 -3.84 -20.33 -17.76
N SER A 29 -4.04 -21.34 -16.92
CA SER A 29 -3.44 -21.40 -15.57
C SER A 29 -1.91 -21.52 -15.58
N ASN A 30 -1.34 -22.02 -16.67
CA ASN A 30 0.10 -22.11 -16.87
C ASN A 30 0.67 -20.91 -17.66
N LEU A 31 -0.13 -19.90 -18.01
CA LEU A 31 0.27 -18.78 -18.88
C LEU A 31 0.14 -17.42 -18.18
N HIS A 32 1.23 -16.69 -18.06
CA HIS A 32 1.28 -15.34 -17.49
C HIS A 32 1.74 -14.31 -18.54
N LEU A 33 1.16 -13.11 -18.54
CA LEU A 33 1.65 -12.01 -19.37
C LEU A 33 2.82 -11.29 -18.69
N ARG A 34 3.93 -11.10 -19.41
CA ARG A 34 5.12 -10.35 -18.93
C ARG A 34 5.63 -9.41 -20.01
N CYS A 35 6.22 -8.28 -19.61
CA CYS A 35 6.94 -7.47 -20.58
C CYS A 35 8.19 -8.21 -21.10
N SER A 36 8.65 -7.91 -22.31
CA SER A 36 9.80 -8.57 -22.94
C SER A 36 11.07 -8.59 -22.06
N ALA A 37 11.27 -7.56 -21.23
CA ALA A 37 12.41 -7.49 -20.32
C ALA A 37 12.30 -8.53 -19.18
N CYS A 38 11.13 -8.63 -18.55
CA CYS A 38 10.87 -9.62 -17.50
C CYS A 38 10.83 -11.04 -18.06
N HIS A 39 10.26 -11.23 -19.25
CA HIS A 39 10.23 -12.53 -19.93
C HIS A 39 11.64 -13.10 -20.14
N ARG A 40 12.55 -12.32 -20.74
CA ARG A 40 13.95 -12.72 -20.93
C ARG A 40 14.69 -12.95 -19.61
N SER A 41 14.45 -12.11 -18.61
CA SER A 41 15.11 -12.22 -17.30
C SER A 41 14.74 -13.53 -16.58
N THR A 42 13.51 -14.00 -16.79
CA THR A 42 13.02 -15.28 -16.25
C THR A 42 13.73 -16.46 -16.92
N HIS A 43 13.80 -16.47 -18.25
CA HIS A 43 14.54 -17.51 -18.99
C HIS A 43 16.04 -17.55 -18.68
N ARG A 44 16.62 -16.42 -18.24
CA ARG A 44 18.01 -16.34 -17.81
C ARG A 44 18.23 -16.74 -16.35
N GLY A 45 17.18 -17.05 -15.59
CA GLY A 45 17.25 -17.37 -14.16
C GLY A 45 17.55 -16.17 -13.24
N THR A 46 17.64 -14.96 -13.79
CA THR A 46 17.94 -13.72 -13.04
C THR A 46 16.73 -13.11 -12.32
N LEU A 47 15.56 -13.70 -12.56
CA LEU A 47 14.26 -13.35 -12.00
C LEU A 47 13.51 -14.67 -11.78
N VAL A 48 13.14 -14.93 -10.54
CA VAL A 48 12.35 -16.09 -10.13
C VAL A 48 11.00 -15.58 -9.66
N VAL A 49 9.94 -16.34 -9.90
CA VAL A 49 8.61 -16.01 -9.37
C VAL A 49 8.26 -17.09 -8.36
N ASP A 50 8.18 -16.69 -7.10
CA ASP A 50 7.81 -17.54 -5.98
C ASP A 50 6.41 -17.13 -5.51
N GLY A 51 5.41 -17.92 -5.90
CA GLY A 51 4.00 -17.56 -5.71
C GLY A 51 3.62 -16.25 -6.44
N GLU A 52 3.01 -15.31 -5.71
CA GLU A 52 2.57 -14.01 -6.24
C GLU A 52 3.74 -13.00 -6.43
N GLN A 53 4.92 -13.29 -5.88
CA GLN A 53 6.02 -12.33 -5.82
C GLN A 53 7.14 -12.63 -6.82
N VAL A 54 7.60 -11.58 -7.50
CA VAL A 54 8.75 -11.62 -8.39
C VAL A 54 10.00 -11.29 -7.58
N VAL A 55 10.84 -12.29 -7.32
CA VAL A 55 12.04 -12.16 -6.51
C VAL A 55 13.27 -12.23 -7.41
N ARG A 56 14.23 -11.32 -7.21
CA ARG A 56 15.57 -11.44 -7.80
C ARG A 56 16.48 -12.08 -6.74
N PRO A 57 17.05 -13.27 -6.98
CA PRO A 57 17.79 -14.02 -5.96
C PRO A 57 18.94 -13.23 -5.31
N ASP A 58 19.58 -12.34 -6.08
CA ASP A 58 20.73 -11.54 -5.63
C ASP A 58 20.40 -10.05 -5.40
N ALA A 59 19.12 -9.68 -5.36
CA ALA A 59 18.78 -8.29 -5.07
C ALA A 59 18.90 -7.99 -3.56
N PRO A 60 19.44 -6.82 -3.18
CA PRO A 60 19.33 -6.37 -1.79
C PRO A 60 17.86 -6.36 -1.37
N PRO A 61 17.54 -6.64 -0.09
CA PRO A 61 16.16 -6.69 0.38
C PRO A 61 15.43 -5.44 -0.07
N PRO A 62 14.20 -5.56 -0.62
CA PRO A 62 13.48 -4.40 -1.11
C PRO A 62 13.36 -3.40 0.04
N PRO A 63 13.57 -2.09 -0.21
CA PRO A 63 13.17 -1.11 0.78
C PRO A 63 11.69 -1.37 1.08
N ARG A 64 11.36 -1.55 2.36
CA ARG A 64 10.03 -1.91 2.87
C ARG A 64 8.94 -1.30 1.98
N GLU A 65 8.14 -2.16 1.34
CA GLU A 65 7.13 -1.76 0.37
C GLU A 65 6.30 -0.60 0.93
N ARG A 66 6.33 0.53 0.24
CA ARG A 66 5.34 1.59 0.48
C ARG A 66 4.09 1.11 -0.23
N THR A 67 3.25 0.36 0.48
CA THR A 67 1.92 -0.02 0.03
C THR A 67 1.23 1.22 -0.54
N SER A 68 0.51 1.07 -1.64
CA SER A 68 -0.16 2.16 -2.36
C SER A 68 -1.17 2.87 -1.44
N HIS A 69 -0.74 3.91 -0.73
CA HIS A 69 -1.55 4.61 0.29
C HIS A 69 -2.73 5.43 -0.26
N VAL A 70 -3.15 5.26 -1.51
CA VAL A 70 -4.19 6.14 -2.08
C VAL A 70 -5.54 5.88 -1.42
N GLY A 71 -5.93 4.61 -1.22
CA GLY A 71 -7.10 4.24 -0.41
C GLY A 71 -6.91 4.65 1.06
N SER A 72 -5.80 4.22 1.65
CA SER A 72 -5.44 4.51 3.05
C SER A 72 -5.45 6.01 3.40
N ARG A 73 -5.06 6.92 2.49
CA ARG A 73 -5.11 8.38 2.72
C ARG A 73 -6.52 8.94 2.67
N LEU A 74 -7.35 8.45 1.75
CA LEU A 74 -8.75 8.85 1.68
C LEU A 74 -9.49 8.37 2.93
N ASP A 75 -9.27 7.11 3.32
CA ASP A 75 -9.85 6.51 4.53
C ASP A 75 -9.39 7.25 5.80
N GLU A 76 -8.11 7.60 5.90
CA GLU A 76 -7.58 8.44 7.01
C GLU A 76 -8.26 9.82 7.05
N ALA A 77 -8.46 10.46 5.90
CA ALA A 77 -9.13 11.76 5.83
C ALA A 77 -10.61 11.69 6.21
N ILE A 78 -11.30 10.60 5.83
CA ILE A 78 -12.69 10.33 6.22
C ILE A 78 -12.77 10.13 7.73
N VAL A 79 -11.94 9.25 8.30
CA VAL A 79 -11.89 8.96 9.74
C VAL A 79 -11.57 10.22 10.56
N ARG A 80 -10.61 11.04 10.11
CA ARG A 80 -10.27 12.33 10.73
C ARG A 80 -11.47 13.29 10.76
N THR A 81 -12.20 13.37 9.65
CA THR A 81 -13.38 14.24 9.52
C THR A 81 -14.51 13.77 10.44
N GLN A 82 -14.81 12.47 10.42
CA GLN A 82 -15.84 11.87 11.27
C GLN A 82 -15.54 12.03 12.76
N ALA A 83 -14.30 11.83 13.18
CA ALA A 83 -13.91 11.98 14.58
C ALA A 83 -14.08 13.44 15.07
N ARG A 84 -13.70 14.42 14.25
CA ARG A 84 -13.91 15.84 14.57
C ARG A 84 -15.39 16.17 14.68
N ASP A 85 -16.20 15.73 13.73
CA ASP A 85 -17.64 16.04 13.72
C ASP A 85 -18.36 15.37 14.90
N ALA A 86 -17.93 14.16 15.29
CA ALA A 86 -18.41 13.51 16.51
C ALA A 86 -18.09 14.32 17.78
N LEU A 87 -16.86 14.84 17.92
CA LEU A 87 -16.49 15.69 19.06
C LEU A 87 -17.28 17.00 19.08
N VAL A 88 -17.54 17.61 17.93
CA VAL A 88 -18.39 18.81 17.83
C VAL A 88 -19.84 18.48 18.23
N GLY A 89 -20.37 17.33 17.77
CA GLY A 89 -21.69 16.83 18.18
C GLY A 89 -21.81 16.56 19.69
N LEU A 90 -20.69 16.22 20.36
CA LEU A 90 -20.59 16.08 21.82
C LEU A 90 -20.44 17.43 22.56
N GLY A 91 -20.37 18.55 21.84
CA GLY A 91 -20.33 19.90 22.41
C GLY A 91 -18.95 20.56 22.47
N TRP A 92 -17.90 19.94 21.92
CA TRP A 92 -16.58 20.57 21.86
C TRP A 92 -16.53 21.68 20.80
N LYS A 93 -15.83 22.77 21.10
CA LYS A 93 -15.58 23.82 20.10
C LYS A 93 -14.77 23.25 18.93
N PRO A 94 -15.04 23.66 17.67
CA PRO A 94 -14.38 23.11 16.49
C PRO A 94 -12.84 23.18 16.53
N ASN A 95 -12.27 24.23 17.13
CA ASN A 95 -10.83 24.38 17.27
C ASN A 95 -10.22 23.35 18.25
N ILE A 96 -10.93 23.05 19.35
CA ILE A 96 -10.52 22.06 20.35
C ILE A 96 -10.65 20.65 19.77
N ALA A 97 -11.77 20.35 19.11
CA ALA A 97 -12.00 19.07 18.43
C ALA A 97 -10.91 18.78 17.39
N ARG A 98 -10.55 19.79 16.58
CA ARG A 98 -9.48 19.66 15.59
C ARG A 98 -8.13 19.38 16.24
N ALA A 99 -7.74 20.16 17.25
CA ALA A 99 -6.46 19.98 17.94
C ALA A 99 -6.35 18.59 18.57
N ALA A 100 -7.39 18.13 19.26
CA ALA A 100 -7.43 16.83 19.92
C ALA A 100 -7.30 15.66 18.92
N VAL A 101 -7.94 15.75 17.73
CA VAL A 101 -7.85 14.71 16.70
C VAL A 101 -6.46 14.67 16.06
N GLU A 102 -5.85 15.80 15.73
CA GLU A 102 -4.49 15.85 15.15
C GLU A 102 -3.44 15.27 16.11
N GLU A 103 -3.54 15.64 17.38
CA GLU A 103 -2.67 15.07 18.42
C GLU A 103 -2.93 13.58 18.63
N ALA A 104 -4.19 13.12 18.58
CA ALA A 104 -4.51 11.71 18.71
C ALA A 104 -3.95 10.89 17.53
N MET A 105 -4.07 11.40 16.29
CA MET A 105 -3.54 10.75 15.09
C MET A 105 -2.02 10.56 15.10
N SER A 106 -1.29 11.38 15.85
CA SER A 106 0.15 11.20 16.05
C SER A 106 0.50 10.01 16.94
N HIS A 107 -0.48 9.46 17.66
CA HIS A 107 -0.31 8.36 18.62
C HIS A 107 -1.02 7.06 18.22
N VAL A 108 -2.13 7.12 17.51
CA VAL A 108 -2.78 5.91 16.96
C VAL A 108 -2.03 5.43 15.71
N GLY A 109 -1.96 4.10 15.54
CA GLY A 109 -1.24 3.47 14.42
C GLY A 109 -1.84 3.76 13.04
N ARG A 110 -1.33 3.07 12.00
CA ARG A 110 -1.53 3.42 10.58
C ARG A 110 -2.98 3.32 10.06
N GLU A 111 -3.87 2.68 10.79
CA GLU A 111 -5.30 2.55 10.48
C GLU A 111 -6.13 2.56 11.78
N PRO A 112 -6.34 3.73 12.41
CA PRO A 112 -7.18 3.78 13.59
C PRO A 112 -8.64 3.54 13.19
N ALA A 113 -9.29 2.60 13.88
CA ALA A 113 -10.75 2.57 13.89
C ALA A 113 -11.28 3.90 14.43
N LEU A 114 -12.37 4.41 13.85
CA LEU A 114 -12.98 5.69 14.21
C LEU A 114 -13.18 5.82 15.73
N GLU A 115 -13.64 4.76 16.39
CA GLU A 115 -13.88 4.74 17.83
C GLU A 115 -12.60 4.91 18.65
N ASP A 116 -11.50 4.30 18.23
CA ASP A 116 -10.22 4.42 18.93
C ASP A 116 -9.66 5.83 18.82
N LEU A 117 -9.82 6.44 17.64
CA LEU A 117 -9.47 7.84 17.45
C LEU A 117 -10.33 8.78 18.32
N ILE A 118 -11.64 8.52 18.44
CA ILE A 118 -12.53 9.32 19.30
C ILE A 118 -12.14 9.16 20.78
N ARG A 119 -11.91 7.93 21.26
CA ARG A 119 -11.47 7.69 22.65
C ARG A 119 -10.14 8.38 22.95
N GLU A 120 -9.21 8.31 22.01
CA GLU A 120 -7.88 8.91 22.15
C GLU A 120 -7.92 10.45 22.08
N ALA A 121 -8.78 11.02 21.24
CA ALA A 121 -9.00 12.46 21.19
C ALA A 121 -9.71 12.99 22.46
N LEU A 122 -10.68 12.26 23.01
CA LEU A 122 -11.32 12.64 24.28
C LEU A 122 -10.34 12.70 25.45
N ARG A 123 -9.30 11.85 25.46
CA ARG A 123 -8.22 11.91 26.46
C ARG A 123 -7.37 13.19 26.37
N ARG A 124 -7.41 13.89 25.23
CA ARG A 124 -6.66 15.14 24.96
C ARG A 124 -7.49 16.40 25.06
N CYS A 125 -8.82 16.28 25.05
CA CYS A 125 -9.66 17.44 25.30
C CYS A 125 -9.36 18.01 26.70
N PRO A 126 -9.27 19.34 26.84
CA PRO A 126 -9.16 19.97 28.16
C PRO A 126 -10.37 19.55 29.00
N ARG A 127 -10.20 19.34 30.30
CA ARG A 127 -11.34 19.00 31.17
C ARG A 127 -12.46 20.03 30.95
N PRO A 128 -13.72 19.60 30.74
CA PRO A 128 -14.82 20.54 30.69
C PRO A 128 -14.87 21.26 32.02
N GLY A 129 -14.65 22.58 31.98
CA GLY A 129 -14.89 23.48 33.10
C GLY A 129 -16.36 23.84 33.21
#